data_AF-A0A436HK68-F1
#
_entry.id   AF-A0A436HK68-F1
#
_cell.length_a   1.000
_cell.length_b   1.000
_cell.length_c   1.000
_cell.angle_alpha   90.00
_cell.angle_beta   90.00
_cell.angle_gamma   90.00
#
_symmetry.space_group_name_H-M   'P 1'
#
loop_
_entity.id
_entity.type
_entity.pdbx_description
1 polymer ?
#
loop_
_entity_poly.entity_id
_entity_poly.type
_entity_poly.pdbx_seq_one_letter_code
_entity_poly.pdbx_strand_id
1 'polypeptide(L)'
;MRFPPAFLDEIRDRVPISSVIGQRVAWDRKKTNAPRGDYWACCPFHGEKSPSFHCEDKKGRYHCFGCSVSGDHFKFLTELDGMSFPEAVEKIADMAGVPMPVRDAQE
;
A
#
# COMPACT_ATOMS: atom_id res chain seq x y z
N MET A 1 9.38 -1.91 -18.73
CA MET A 1 8.32 -0.88 -18.60
C MET A 1 8.69 0.08 -17.48
N ARG A 2 8.83 1.37 -17.79
CA ARG A 2 9.13 2.42 -16.82
C ARG A 2 7.90 3.33 -16.72
N PHE A 3 7.38 3.51 -15.52
CA PHE A 3 6.25 4.42 -15.30
C PHE A 3 6.74 5.84 -15.04
N PRO A 4 6.05 6.88 -15.55
CA PRO A 4 6.34 8.26 -15.18
C PRO A 4 6.18 8.46 -13.66
N PRO A 5 7.11 9.15 -12.97
CA PRO A 5 6.97 9.41 -11.53
C PRO A 5 5.66 10.10 -11.16
N ALA A 6 5.24 11.09 -11.95
CA ALA A 6 3.98 11.81 -11.73
C ALA A 6 2.74 10.91 -11.79
N PHE A 7 2.75 9.88 -12.65
CA PHE A 7 1.67 8.89 -12.71
C PHE A 7 1.65 8.03 -11.45
N LEU A 8 2.82 7.58 -10.97
CA LEU A 8 2.92 6.80 -9.73
C LEU A 8 2.49 7.62 -8.50
N ASP A 9 2.76 8.92 -8.48
CA ASP A 9 2.31 9.82 -7.42
C ASP A 9 0.79 10.02 -7.48
N GLU A 10 0.23 10.28 -8.67
CA GLU A 10 -1.21 10.46 -8.86
C GLU A 10 -2.03 9.27 -8.35
N ILE A 11 -1.64 8.05 -8.73
CA ILE A 11 -2.39 6.86 -8.31
C ILE A 11 -2.25 6.57 -6.81
N ARG A 12 -1.09 6.90 -6.20
CA ARG A 12 -0.90 6.79 -4.74
C ARG A 12 -1.68 7.84 -3.96
N ASP A 13 -1.85 9.04 -4.50
CA ASP A 13 -2.60 10.11 -3.84
C ASP A 13 -4.13 9.87 -3.89
N ARG A 14 -4.61 9.16 -4.92
CA ARG A 14 -6.03 8.82 -5.07
C ARG A 14 -6.48 7.61 -4.24
N VAL A 15 -5.56 6.73 -3.89
CA VAL A 15 -5.87 5.49 -3.17
C VAL A 15 -5.28 5.57 -1.76
N PRO A 16 -6.10 5.53 -0.70
CA PRO A 16 -5.58 5.43 0.66
C PRO A 16 -4.87 4.08 0.86
N ILE A 17 -3.68 4.08 1.44
CA ILE A 17 -2.90 2.85 1.65
C ILE A 17 -3.60 1.85 2.56
N SER A 18 -4.43 2.32 3.49
CA SER A 18 -5.30 1.50 4.33
C SER A 18 -6.31 0.69 3.50
N SER A 19 -6.75 1.19 2.35
CA SER A 19 -7.68 0.45 1.48
C SER A 19 -7.01 -0.73 0.78
N VAL A 20 -5.70 -0.63 0.53
CA VAL A 20 -4.89 -1.72 -0.04
C VAL A 20 -4.54 -2.74 1.06
N ILE A 21 -3.96 -2.25 2.16
CA ILE A 21 -3.51 -3.11 3.26
C ILE A 21 -4.68 -3.81 3.95
N GLY A 22 -5.81 -3.12 4.07
CA GLY A 22 -7.02 -3.63 4.72
C GLY A 22 -7.63 -4.86 4.04
N GLN A 23 -7.22 -5.17 2.80
CA GLN A 23 -7.60 -6.43 2.14
C GLN A 23 -6.91 -7.66 2.76
N ARG A 24 -5.81 -7.46 3.50
CA ARG A 24 -4.94 -8.54 4.01
C ARG A 24 -4.88 -8.60 5.52
N VAL A 25 -5.29 -7.55 6.22
CA VAL A 25 -5.18 -7.47 7.68
C VAL A 25 -6.52 -7.17 8.34
N ALA A 26 -6.66 -7.62 9.58
CA ALA A 26 -7.73 -7.17 10.46
C ALA A 26 -7.24 -5.95 11.27
N TRP A 27 -7.91 -4.82 11.11
CA TRP A 27 -7.60 -3.61 11.86
C TRP A 27 -7.93 -3.76 13.34
N ASP A 28 -6.97 -3.42 14.20
CA ASP A 28 -7.17 -3.31 15.64
C ASP A 28 -8.09 -2.13 15.95
N ARG A 29 -9.25 -2.43 16.53
CA ARG A 29 -10.31 -1.44 16.79
C ARG A 29 -9.97 -0.43 17.87
N LYS A 30 -9.02 -0.73 18.76
CA LYS A 30 -8.68 0.12 19.91
C LYS A 30 -7.60 1.14 19.56
N LYS A 31 -6.60 0.73 18.77
CA LYS A 31 -5.48 1.58 18.35
C LYS A 31 -5.79 2.36 17.07
N THR A 32 -6.63 1.83 16.18
CA THR A 32 -7.01 2.51 14.93
C THR A 32 -7.84 3.76 15.19
N ASN A 33 -7.45 4.87 14.59
CA ASN A 33 -8.22 6.11 14.48
C ASN A 33 -8.48 6.42 13.00
N ALA A 34 -9.49 5.75 12.43
CA ALA A 34 -9.85 5.87 11.03
C ALA A 34 -10.16 7.31 10.57
N PRO A 35 -10.86 8.17 11.35
CA PRO A 35 -11.03 9.59 10.98
C PRO A 35 -9.72 10.37 10.79
N ARG A 36 -8.62 9.92 11.39
CA ARG A 36 -7.29 10.52 11.23
C ARG A 36 -6.44 9.85 10.16
N GLY A 37 -6.92 8.77 9.54
CA GLY A 37 -6.15 7.95 8.62
C GLY A 37 -5.04 7.15 9.31
N ASP A 38 -5.21 6.81 10.59
CA ASP A 38 -4.23 6.12 11.43
C ASP A 38 -4.74 4.72 11.75
N TYR A 39 -4.07 3.69 11.22
CA TYR A 39 -4.53 2.30 11.30
C TYR A 39 -3.47 1.40 11.92
N TRP A 40 -3.93 0.46 12.73
CA TRP A 40 -3.06 -0.47 13.44
C TRP A 40 -3.53 -1.91 13.21
N ALA A 41 -2.60 -2.83 13.03
CA ALA A 41 -2.88 -4.27 12.89
C ALA A 41 -1.73 -5.11 13.46
N CYS A 42 -1.95 -6.41 13.61
CA CYS A 42 -0.84 -7.35 13.67
C CYS A 42 -0.16 -7.40 12.29
N CYS A 43 1.17 -7.46 12.29
CA CYS A 43 1.96 -7.43 11.09
C CYS A 43 1.71 -8.66 10.22
N PRO A 44 1.42 -8.48 8.92
CA PRO A 44 1.28 -9.60 7.99
C PRO A 44 2.63 -10.19 7.56
N PHE A 45 3.75 -9.50 7.80
CA PHE A 45 5.09 -9.94 7.40
C PHE A 45 5.82 -10.80 8.45
N HIS A 46 5.42 -10.69 9.72
CA HIS A 46 5.97 -11.54 10.78
C HIS A 46 4.85 -11.89 11.76
N GLY A 47 4.70 -13.19 12.06
CA GLY A 47 3.61 -13.68 12.89
C GLY A 47 3.73 -13.17 14.33
N GLU A 48 2.84 -12.27 14.73
CA GLU A 48 2.76 -11.70 16.08
C GLU A 48 1.33 -11.72 16.63
N LYS A 49 1.19 -11.57 17.96
CA LYS A 49 -0.11 -11.52 18.64
C LYS A 49 -0.54 -10.11 19.07
N SER A 50 0.40 -9.18 19.13
CA SER A 50 0.17 -7.79 19.54
C SER A 50 0.29 -6.87 18.33
N PRO A 51 -0.61 -5.90 18.12
CA PRO A 51 -0.51 -5.00 16.97
C PRO A 51 0.75 -4.13 17.04
N SER A 52 1.68 -4.33 16.10
CA SER A 52 2.86 -3.47 15.89
C SER A 52 2.95 -2.88 14.48
N PHE A 53 2.02 -3.24 13.59
CA PHE A 53 1.96 -2.72 12.23
C PHE A 53 1.10 -1.46 12.17
N HIS A 54 1.70 -0.36 11.75
CA HIS A 54 1.09 0.96 11.66
C HIS A 54 1.01 1.41 10.20
N CYS A 55 -0.15 1.91 9.81
CA CYS A 55 -0.48 2.37 8.47
C CYS A 55 -1.03 3.80 8.57
N GLU A 56 -0.43 4.73 7.81
CA GLU A 56 -0.76 6.16 7.84
C GLU A 56 -1.19 6.62 6.44
N ASP A 57 -2.50 6.80 6.23
CA ASP A 57 -3.06 7.21 4.93
C ASP A 57 -2.51 8.56 4.46
N LYS A 58 -2.41 9.53 5.37
CA LYS A 58 -1.91 10.88 5.05
C LYS A 58 -0.47 10.90 4.52
N LYS A 59 0.32 9.86 4.84
CA LYS A 59 1.71 9.72 4.38
C LYS A 59 1.85 8.66 3.29
N GLY A 60 0.78 7.94 2.95
CA GLY A 60 0.80 6.84 1.98
C GLY A 60 1.80 5.73 2.34
N ARG A 61 2.05 5.48 3.63
CA ARG A 61 3.08 4.52 4.08
C ARG A 61 2.63 3.62 5.22
N TYR A 62 3.35 2.51 5.39
CA TYR A 62 3.28 1.66 6.56
C TYR A 62 4.65 1.48 7.23
N HIS A 63 4.62 1.12 8.50
CA HIS A 63 5.79 0.67 9.24
C HIS A 63 5.38 -0.33 10.32
N CYS A 64 6.14 -1.40 10.47
CA CYS A 64 6.00 -2.34 11.55
C CYS A 64 7.07 -2.08 12.62
N PHE A 65 6.64 -1.76 13.84
CA PHE A 65 7.55 -1.53 14.96
C PHE A 65 8.14 -2.84 15.54
N GLY A 66 7.54 -4.01 15.26
CA GLY A 66 8.07 -5.31 15.66
C GLY A 66 9.24 -5.84 14.80
N CYS A 67 9.12 -5.76 13.48
CA CYS A 67 10.13 -6.30 12.53
C CYS A 67 10.79 -5.26 11.62
N SER A 68 10.51 -3.97 11.83
CA SER A 68 11.07 -2.84 11.09
C SER A 68 10.72 -2.76 9.60
N VAL A 69 9.89 -3.67 9.05
CA VAL A 69 9.44 -3.57 7.66
C VAL A 69 8.67 -2.26 7.46
N SER A 70 8.91 -1.60 6.34
CA SER A 70 8.27 -0.35 5.97
C SER A 70 8.14 -0.26 4.47
N GLY A 71 7.18 0.51 4.00
CA GLY A 71 6.93 0.66 2.57
C GLY A 71 5.71 1.50 2.26
N ASP A 72 5.33 1.47 1.00
CA ASP A 72 4.14 2.10 0.44
C ASP A 72 3.23 1.05 -0.21
N HIS A 73 2.24 1.50 -0.97
CA HIS A 73 1.31 0.67 -1.73
C HIS A 73 2.01 -0.43 -2.54
N PHE A 74 3.00 -0.06 -3.34
CA PHE A 74 3.66 -0.97 -4.25
C PHE A 74 4.51 -1.96 -3.49
N LYS A 75 5.32 -1.47 -2.54
CA LYS A 75 6.18 -2.35 -1.75
C LYS A 75 5.35 -3.38 -0.98
N PHE A 76 4.20 -2.98 -0.42
CA PHE A 76 3.28 -3.89 0.24
C PHE A 76 2.81 -5.01 -0.71
N LEU A 77 2.30 -4.66 -1.89
CA LEU A 77 1.82 -5.63 -2.88
C LEU A 77 2.95 -6.52 -3.42
N THR A 78 4.13 -5.96 -3.68
CA THR A 78 5.24 -6.75 -4.22
C THR A 78 5.82 -7.70 -3.19
N GLU A 79 5.98 -7.26 -1.93
CA GLU A 79 6.62 -8.07 -0.89
C GLU A 79 5.64 -9.04 -0.22
N LEU A 80 4.39 -8.64 0.00
CA LEU A 80 3.39 -9.48 0.67
C LEU A 80 2.60 -10.36 -0.32
N ASP A 81 2.12 -9.77 -1.43
CA ASP A 81 1.30 -10.50 -2.40
C ASP A 81 2.14 -11.17 -3.50
N GLY A 82 3.46 -10.91 -3.55
CA GLY A 82 4.36 -11.47 -4.56
C GLY A 82 4.11 -10.94 -5.97
N MET A 83 3.38 -9.82 -6.11
CA MET A 83 3.11 -9.20 -7.40
C MET A 83 4.40 -8.65 -8.00
N SER A 84 4.50 -8.67 -9.33
CA SER A 84 5.50 -7.85 -10.01
C SER A 84 5.16 -6.36 -9.85
N PHE A 85 6.17 -5.49 -9.95
CA PHE A 85 5.95 -4.04 -9.84
C PHE A 85 4.93 -3.50 -10.87
N PRO A 86 4.94 -3.92 -12.16
CA PRO A 86 3.91 -3.50 -13.11
C PRO A 86 2.49 -3.95 -12.73
N GLU A 87 2.31 -5.17 -12.24
CA GLU A 87 1.00 -5.67 -11.77
C GLU A 87 0.52 -4.88 -10.54
N ALA A 88 1.43 -4.55 -9.62
CA ALA A 88 1.09 -3.71 -8.48
C ALA A 88 0.67 -2.30 -8.92
N VAL A 89 1.34 -1.72 -9.92
CA VAL A 89 0.98 -0.41 -10.49
C VAL A 89 -0.38 -0.45 -11.16
N GLU A 90 -0.66 -1.47 -11.97
CA GLU A 90 -1.97 -1.67 -12.61
C GLU A 90 -3.09 -1.79 -11.59
N LYS A 91 -2.89 -2.60 -10.54
CA LYS A 91 -3.88 -2.76 -9.46
C LYS A 91 -4.20 -1.43 -8.76
N ILE A 92 -3.19 -0.61 -8.46
CA ILE A 92 -3.42 0.70 -7.83
C ILE A 92 -4.07 1.69 -8.80
N ALA A 93 -3.68 1.66 -10.09
CA ALA A 93 -4.30 2.49 -11.11
C ALA A 93 -5.79 2.18 -11.31
N ASP A 94 -6.16 0.90 -11.32
CA ASP A 94 -7.55 0.44 -11.37
C ASP A 94 -8.34 0.93 -10.15
N MET A 95 -7.78 0.79 -8.95
CA MET A 95 -8.39 1.31 -7.72
C MET A 95 -8.54 2.84 -7.74
N ALA A 96 -7.61 3.55 -8.38
CA ALA A 96 -7.61 5.00 -8.52
C ALA A 96 -8.55 5.49 -9.64
N GLY A 97 -9.06 4.59 -10.49
CA GLY A 97 -9.79 4.95 -11.71
C GLY A 97 -8.93 5.74 -12.70
N VAL A 98 -7.62 5.50 -12.73
CA VAL A 98 -6.67 6.17 -13.63
C VAL A 98 -6.23 5.15 -14.69
N PRO A 99 -6.37 5.45 -15.99
CA PRO A 99 -5.94 4.53 -17.04
C PRO A 99 -4.41 4.39 -17.02
N MET A 100 -3.95 3.16 -17.28
CA MET A 100 -2.52 2.89 -17.44
C MET A 100 -1.93 3.71 -18.60
N PRO A 101 -0.72 4.25 -18.45
CA PRO A 101 -0.07 4.98 -19.53
C PRO A 101 0.11 4.08 -20.73
N VAL A 102 -0.16 4.62 -21.92
CA VAL A 102 0.06 3.90 -23.17
C VAL A 102 1.54 3.54 -23.24
N ARG A 103 1.84 2.27 -23.53
CA ARG A 103 3.20 1.85 -23.85
C ARG A 103 3.62 2.61 -25.10
N ASP A 104 4.61 3.48 -25.01
CA ASP A 104 5.25 3.98 -26.21
C ASP A 104 5.76 2.75 -26.99
N ALA A 105 5.28 2.60 -28.23
CA ALA A 105 5.57 1.45 -29.09
C ALA A 105 7.02 1.45 -29.63
N GLN A 106 7.96 1.99 -28.87
CA GLN A 106 9.38 2.12 -29.24
C GLN A 106 10.26 1.59 -28.11
N GLU A 107 10.30 0.25 -28.00
CA GLU A 107 11.51 -0.48 -27.63
C GLU A 107 11.90 -1.37 -28.81
#